data_AF-A0A014QCF4-F1
#
_entry.id   AF-A0A014QCF4-F1
#
_cell.length_a   1.000
_cell.length_b   1.000
_cell.length_c   1.000
_cell.angle_alpha   90.00
_cell.angle_beta   90.00
_cell.angle_gamma   90.00
#
_symmetry.space_group_name_H-M   'P 1'
#
loop_
_entity.id
_entity.type
_entity.pdbx_description
1 polymer ?
#
loop_
_entity_poly.entity_id
_entity_poly.type
_entity_poly.pdbx_seq_one_letter_code
_entity_poly.pdbx_strand_id
1 'polypeptide(L)'
;MASAQKMLLEGVSDAVCFVLGALAGYGLGQAVGIDIFADGYSGAGIVGILMVGLGGGAGLHIARIWRGRQQAKDRLKEAEAD
;
A
#
# COMPACT_ATOMS: atom_id res chain seq x y z
N MET A 1 -7.92 -25.68 7.97
CA MET A 1 -6.87 -24.90 8.68
C MET A 1 -5.96 -24.11 7.73
N ALA A 2 -5.47 -24.68 6.61
CA ALA A 2 -4.53 -24.00 5.72
C ALA A 2 -5.06 -22.75 4.96
N SER A 3 -6.37 -22.65 4.73
CA SER A 3 -6.98 -21.49 4.02
C SER A 3 -6.99 -20.21 4.85
N ALA A 4 -7.32 -20.30 6.14
CA ALA A 4 -7.36 -19.16 7.04
C ALA A 4 -5.97 -18.53 7.22
N GLN A 5 -4.92 -19.37 7.33
CA GLN A 5 -3.55 -18.88 7.44
C GLN A 5 -3.08 -18.18 6.16
N LYS A 6 -3.47 -18.67 4.97
CA LYS A 6 -3.22 -17.98 3.70
C LYS A 6 -3.94 -16.63 3.61
N MET A 7 -5.22 -16.57 4.00
CA MET A 7 -5.99 -15.33 4.03
C MET A 7 -5.41 -14.30 5.01
N LEU A 8 -4.96 -14.74 6.19
CA LEU A 8 -4.30 -13.86 7.15
C LEU A 8 -2.97 -13.33 6.60
N LEU A 9 -2.17 -14.17 5.93
CA LEU A 9 -0.92 -13.72 5.30
C LEU A 9 -1.17 -12.68 4.20
N GLU A 10 -2.21 -12.86 3.39
CA GLU A 10 -2.61 -11.89 2.37
C GLU A 10 -3.09 -10.58 2.98
N GLY A 11 -3.92 -10.65 4.03
CA GLY A 11 -4.39 -9.46 4.74
C GLY A 11 -3.25 -8.68 5.41
N VAL A 12 -2.30 -9.38 6.03
CA VAL A 12 -1.10 -8.76 6.61
C VAL A 12 -0.25 -8.10 5.53
N SER A 13 -0.06 -8.75 4.38
CA SER A 13 0.71 -8.18 3.26
C SER A 13 0.06 -6.89 2.73
N ASP A 14 -1.27 -6.88 2.58
CA ASP A 14 -2.02 -5.67 2.19
C ASP A 14 -1.89 -4.56 3.23
N ALA A 15 -2.03 -4.89 4.52
CA ALA A 15 -1.91 -3.92 5.60
C ALA A 15 -0.49 -3.31 5.67
N VAL A 16 0.56 -4.13 5.52
CA VAL A 16 1.95 -3.66 5.49
C VAL A 16 2.17 -2.74 4.29
N CYS A 17 1.72 -3.13 3.10
CA CYS A 17 1.85 -2.29 1.91
C CYS A 17 1.03 -0.99 2.01
N PHE A 18 -0.14 -1.01 2.65
CA PHE A 18 -0.93 0.18 2.94
C PHE A 18 -0.20 1.13 3.90
N VAL A 19 0.32 0.62 5.03
CA VAL A 19 1.05 1.43 6.02
C VAL A 19 2.32 2.02 5.40
N LEU A 20 3.08 1.24 4.64
CA LEU A 20 4.26 1.73 3.94
C LEU A 20 3.91 2.79 2.89
N GLY A 21 2.84 2.60 2.13
CA GLY A 21 2.34 3.58 1.16
C GLY A 21 1.89 4.88 1.84
N ALA A 22 1.20 4.78 2.98
CA ALA A 22 0.75 5.94 3.76
C ALA A 22 1.94 6.71 4.35
N LEU A 23 2.94 6.01 4.89
CA LEU A 23 4.19 6.60 5.38
C LEU A 23 5.00 7.26 4.27
N ALA A 24 5.03 6.67 3.07
CA ALA A 24 5.66 7.31 1.90
C ALA A 24 4.91 8.58 1.47
N GLY A 25 3.57 8.55 1.44
CA GLY A 25 2.74 9.71 1.17
C GLY A 25 2.93 10.83 2.20
N TYR A 26 3.04 10.46 3.49
CA TYR A 26 3.39 11.37 4.58
C TYR A 26 4.77 12.00 4.36
N GLY A 27 5.80 11.18 4.08
CA GLY A 27 7.16 11.64 3.85
C GLY A 27 7.27 12.56 2.63
N LEU A 28 6.53 12.27 1.55
CA LEU A 28 6.45 13.14 0.37
C LEU A 28 5.75 14.47 0.70
N GLY A 29 4.64 14.45 1.45
CA GLY A 29 3.98 15.67 1.92
C GLY A 29 4.92 16.52 2.75
N GLN A 30 5.68 15.89 3.65
CA GLN A 30 6.65 16.58 4.49
C GLN A 30 7.84 17.12 3.69
N ALA A 31 8.31 16.41 2.67
CA ALA A 31 9.36 16.87 1.76
C ALA A 31 8.94 18.09 0.91
N VAL A 32 7.65 18.19 0.58
CA VAL A 32 7.07 19.34 -0.14
C VAL A 32 6.73 20.50 0.82
N GLY A 33 6.98 20.35 2.12
CA GLY A 33 6.73 21.38 3.14
C GLY A 33 5.26 21.50 3.54
N ILE A 34 4.45 20.48 3.26
CA ILE A 34 3.06 20.40 3.70
C ILE A 34 3.08 19.95 5.16
N ASP A 35 2.88 20.91 6.06
CA ASP A 35 2.81 20.63 7.49
C ASP A 35 1.40 20.14 7.85
N ILE A 36 1.29 18.82 8.01
CA ILE A 36 0.02 18.14 8.37
C ILE A 36 -0.35 18.44 9.82
N PHE A 37 0.59 18.92 10.63
CA PHE A 37 0.41 19.26 12.04
C PHE A 37 0.38 20.78 12.29
N ALA A 38 0.38 21.60 11.23
CA ALA A 38 0.22 23.04 11.39
C ALA A 38 -1.13 23.35 12.07
N ASP A 39 -1.08 24.17 13.12
CA ASP A 39 -2.23 24.51 13.94
C ASP A 39 -3.38 25.13 13.14
N GLY A 40 -4.59 24.65 13.41
CA GLY A 40 -5.81 25.03 12.71
C GLY A 40 -6.10 24.18 11.47
N TYR A 41 -7.36 24.17 11.02
CA TYR A 41 -7.82 23.49 9.80
C TYR A 41 -7.27 24.20 8.54
N SER A 42 -5.95 24.31 8.44
CA SER A 42 -5.29 24.95 7.31
C SER A 42 -5.47 24.07 6.07
N GLY A 43 -5.59 24.67 4.89
CA GLY A 43 -5.69 23.92 3.63
C GLY A 43 -4.53 22.92 3.45
N ALA A 44 -3.37 23.21 4.04
CA ALA A 44 -2.21 22.31 4.06
C ALA A 44 -2.48 21.00 4.83
N GLY A 45 -3.16 21.06 5.98
CA GLY A 45 -3.53 19.87 6.75
C GLY A 45 -4.46 18.93 5.96
N ILE A 46 -5.46 19.49 5.27
CA ILE A 46 -6.40 18.71 4.43
C ILE A 46 -5.65 18.06 3.26
N VAL A 47 -4.80 18.83 2.57
CA VAL A 47 -3.99 18.30 1.46
C VAL A 47 -3.04 17.20 1.95
N GLY A 48 -2.44 17.38 3.13
CA GLY A 48 -1.61 16.37 3.78
C GLY A 48 -2.36 15.05 4.01
N ILE A 49 -3.54 15.11 4.64
CA ILE A 49 -4.38 13.92 4.88
C ILE A 49 -4.75 13.22 3.57
N LEU A 50 -5.12 13.98 2.54
CA LEU A 50 -5.41 13.42 1.21
C LEU A 50 -4.17 12.75 0.60
N MET A 51 -2.99 13.36 0.73
CA MET A 51 -1.73 12.81 0.20
C MET A 51 -1.36 11.49 0.89
N VAL A 52 -1.53 11.41 2.22
CA VAL A 52 -1.32 10.20 3.01
C VAL A 52 -2.33 9.11 2.62
N GLY A 53 -3.60 9.47 2.48
CA GLY A 53 -4.66 8.54 2.04
C GLY A 53 -4.43 7.99 0.64
N LEU A 54 -4.01 8.86 -0.30
CA LEU A 54 -3.64 8.46 -1.67
C LEU A 54 -2.37 7.60 -1.67
N GLY A 55 -1.38 7.92 -0.84
CA GLY A 55 -0.17 7.10 -0.67
C GLY A 55 -0.50 5.69 -0.16
N GLY A 56 -1.35 5.59 0.87
CA GLY A 56 -1.81 4.29 1.40
C GLY A 56 -2.61 3.49 0.37
N GLY A 57 -3.53 4.15 -0.33
CA GLY A 57 -4.31 3.53 -1.42
C GLY A 57 -3.43 3.04 -2.59
N ALA A 58 -2.41 3.80 -2.97
CA ALA A 58 -1.43 3.40 -3.98
C ALA A 58 -0.59 2.21 -3.52
N GLY A 59 -0.18 2.17 -2.25
CA GLY A 59 0.52 1.02 -1.66
C GLY A 59 -0.28 -0.29 -1.74
N LEU A 60 -1.59 -0.23 -1.48
CA LEU A 60 -2.50 -1.37 -1.66
C LEU A 60 -2.61 -1.81 -3.13
N HIS A 61 -2.61 -0.84 -4.06
CA HIS A 61 -2.66 -1.11 -5.50
C HIS A 61 -1.39 -1.86 -5.98
N ILE A 62 -0.22 -1.48 -5.47
CA ILE A 62 1.05 -2.16 -5.74
C ILE A 62 1.02 -3.59 -5.19
N ALA A 63 0.50 -3.80 -3.97
CA ALA A 63 0.37 -5.14 -3.38
C ALA A 63 -0.48 -6.09 -4.24
N ARG A 64 -1.60 -5.59 -4.78
CA ARG A 64 -2.46 -6.35 -5.71
C ARG A 64 -1.75 -6.71 -7.01
N ILE A 65 -1.06 -5.76 -7.63
CA ILE A 65 -0.32 -5.99 -8.86
C ILE A 65 0.77 -7.04 -8.62
N TRP A 66 1.50 -6.92 -7.52
CA TRP A 66 2.60 -7.82 -7.21
C TRP A 66 2.13 -9.25 -6.96
N ARG A 67 1.00 -9.44 -6.24
CA ARG A 67 0.35 -10.75 -6.07
C ARG A 67 -0.11 -11.35 -7.39
N GLY A 68 -0.72 -10.55 -8.27
CA GLY A 68 -1.14 -11.02 -9.61
C GLY A 68 0.05 -11.51 -10.45
N ARG A 69 1.20 -10.84 -10.37
CA ARG A 69 2.43 -11.27 -11.07
C ARG A 69 3.02 -12.55 -10.49
N GLN A 70 2.95 -12.74 -9.17
CA GLN A 70 3.43 -13.97 -8.53
C GLN A 70 2.60 -15.18 -8.97
N GLN A 71 1.27 -15.06 -8.95
CA GLN A 71 0.38 -16.13 -9.41
C GLN A 71 0.53 -16.47 -10.91
N ALA A 72 0.84 -15.48 -11.74
CA ALA A 72 1.12 -15.70 -13.15
C ALA A 72 2.45 -16.47 -13.32
N LYS A 73 3.47 -16.12 -12.53
CA LYS A 73 4.78 -16.78 -12.56
C LYS A 73 4.70 -18.24 -12.08
N ASP A 74 3.91 -18.51 -11.05
CA ASP A 74 3.68 -19.88 -10.56
C ASP A 74 2.96 -20.74 -11.61
N ARG A 75 1.94 -20.19 -12.29
CA ARG A 75 1.23 -20.87 -13.38
C ARG A 75 2.11 -21.19 -14.59
N LEU A 76 2.98 -20.27 -14.99
CA LEU A 76 3.93 -20.50 -16.08
C LEU A 76 4.90 -21.63 -15.73
N LYS A 77 5.32 -21.68 -14.46
CA LYS A 77 6.24 -22.71 -13.97
C LYS A 77 5.59 -24.09 -13.90
N GLU A 78 4.29 -24.17 -13.63
CA GLU A 78 3.51 -25.41 -13.74
C GLU A 78 3.34 -25.84 -15.21
N ALA A 79 3.10 -24.90 -16.13
CA ALA A 79 2.95 -25.19 -17.56
C ALA A 79 4.26 -25.58 -18.28
N GLU A 80 5.42 -25.19 -17.73
CA GLU A 80 6.75 -25.59 -18.23
C GLU A 80 7.23 -26.91 -17.60
N ALA A 81 6.57 -27.39 -16.55
CA ALA A 81 6.88 -28.63 -15.86
C ALA A 81 6.03 -29.84 -16.32
N ASP A 82 4.97 -29.61 -17.11
CA ASP A 82 4.18 -30.60 -17.87
C ASP A 82 4.76 -30.82 -19.28
#